data_AF-A0A941GX11-F1
#
_entry.id   AF-A0A941GX11-F1
#
_cell.length_a   1.000
_cell.length_b   1.000
_cell.length_c   1.000
_cell.angle_alpha   90.00
_cell.angle_beta   90.00
_cell.angle_gamma   90.00
#
_symmetry.space_group_name_H-M   'P 1'
#
loop_
_entity.id
_entity.type
_entity.pdbx_description
1 polymer ?
#
loop_
_entity_poly.entity_id
_entity_poly.type
_entity_poly.pdbx_seq_one_letter_code
_entity_poly.pdbx_strand_id
1 'polypeptide(L)'
;MSCEITKNCHPERQRRIYETERNWHGLLILRNQRLELGSPIPYGNLLNTQVERFYLEDLLEQENLSPNLALLRLIVTPEAQAASEARQILNTAATETEFRLKLDLVEAILVNKFTQLTIEEIQKMLNLREADVTQTRFYQEVLQIGEKKGEKKGEANLAIRQLQRRCGNLTPIQAEKVRSSN
;
A
#
# COMPACT_ATOMS: atom_id res chain seq x y z
N MET A 1 44.82 38.34 -23.75
CA MET A 1 44.97 37.58 -22.49
C MET A 1 43.64 36.89 -22.24
N SER A 2 43.69 35.56 -22.27
CA SER A 2 42.56 34.64 -22.08
C SER A 2 41.88 34.78 -20.73
N CYS A 3 40.58 34.49 -20.68
CA CYS A 3 40.08 33.43 -19.81
C CYS A 3 38.69 32.98 -20.28
N GLU A 4 38.63 31.78 -20.87
CA GLU A 4 37.42 30.97 -20.99
C GLU A 4 37.07 30.39 -19.61
N ILE A 5 35.81 30.50 -19.19
CA ILE A 5 35.18 29.46 -18.36
C ILE A 5 33.77 29.22 -18.89
N THR A 6 33.64 28.08 -19.56
CA THR A 6 32.41 27.40 -19.91
C THR A 6 31.64 26.99 -18.65
N LYS A 7 30.38 27.40 -18.53
CA LYS A 7 29.39 26.68 -17.73
C LYS A 7 28.08 26.60 -18.48
N ASN A 8 27.83 25.40 -19.00
CA ASN A 8 26.55 24.88 -19.43
C ASN A 8 25.42 25.31 -18.48
N CYS A 9 24.54 26.20 -18.93
CA CYS A 9 23.27 26.44 -18.28
C CYS A 9 22.25 25.47 -18.92
N HIS A 10 21.89 24.42 -18.18
CA HIS A 10 20.83 23.49 -18.56
C HIS A 10 19.48 24.23 -18.53
N PRO A 11 18.57 23.99 -19.49
CA PRO A 11 17.31 24.72 -19.55
C PRO A 11 16.49 24.47 -18.28
N GLU A 12 15.99 25.57 -17.76
CA GLU A 12 15.19 25.68 -16.56
C GLU A 12 14.07 24.63 -16.55
N ARG A 13 13.99 23.82 -15.48
CA ARG A 13 12.77 23.09 -15.14
C ARG A 13 11.71 24.11 -14.75
N GLN A 14 11.00 24.60 -15.75
CA GLN A 14 9.83 25.44 -15.59
C GLN A 14 8.79 24.62 -14.81
N ARG A 15 8.75 24.82 -13.49
CA ARG A 15 7.66 24.34 -12.65
C ARG A 15 6.40 25.00 -13.20
N ARG A 16 5.56 24.24 -13.89
CA ARG A 16 4.18 24.65 -14.18
C ARG A 16 3.49 24.83 -12.83
N ILE A 17 3.52 26.04 -12.31
CA ILE A 17 2.60 26.45 -11.26
C ILE A 17 1.25 26.49 -11.96
N TYR A 18 0.37 25.54 -11.62
CA TYR A 18 -0.98 25.53 -12.15
C TYR A 18 -1.67 26.79 -11.64
N GLU A 19 -1.97 27.71 -12.55
CA GLU A 19 -2.78 28.90 -12.28
C GLU A 19 -4.24 28.44 -12.23
N THR A 20 -4.65 27.92 -11.09
CA THR A 20 -6.04 27.54 -10.83
C THR A 20 -6.83 28.75 -10.34
N GLU A 21 -7.73 29.27 -11.17
CA GLU A 21 -8.71 30.31 -10.83
C GLU A 21 -9.86 29.82 -9.93
N ARG A 22 -9.85 28.55 -9.49
CA ARG A 22 -10.93 27.94 -8.70
C ARG A 22 -10.53 27.76 -7.24
N ASN A 23 -11.48 27.97 -6.34
CA ASN A 23 -11.33 27.61 -4.94
C ASN A 23 -11.13 26.10 -4.81
N TRP A 24 -10.05 25.70 -4.13
CA TRP A 24 -9.76 24.30 -3.88
C TRP A 24 -10.81 23.69 -2.93
N HIS A 25 -11.07 22.39 -3.12
CA HIS A 25 -11.88 21.59 -2.22
C HIS A 25 -11.13 20.28 -1.92
N GLY A 26 -11.09 19.89 -0.65
CA GLY A 26 -10.40 18.70 -0.18
C GLY A 26 -11.38 17.58 0.15
N LEU A 27 -10.95 16.33 -0.05
CA LEU A 27 -11.66 15.15 0.41
C LEU A 27 -10.77 14.40 1.41
N LEU A 28 -11.28 14.23 2.62
CA LEU A 28 -10.62 13.51 3.69
C LEU A 28 -11.25 12.12 3.83
N ILE A 29 -10.51 11.08 3.40
CA ILE A 29 -10.95 9.69 3.48
C ILE A 29 -10.44 9.09 4.79
N LEU A 30 -11.35 8.63 5.63
CA LEU A 30 -11.06 8.10 6.97
C LEU A 30 -11.62 6.70 7.10
N ARG A 31 -10.96 5.84 7.89
CA ARG A 31 -11.45 4.49 8.14
C ARG A 31 -12.80 4.51 8.89
N ASN A 32 -12.87 5.29 9.96
CA ASN A 32 -14.03 5.44 10.83
C ASN A 32 -14.03 6.79 11.53
N GLN A 33 -15.17 7.15 12.14
CA GLN A 33 -15.36 8.40 12.88
C GLN A 33 -14.57 8.45 14.19
N ARG A 34 -14.13 7.30 14.70
CA ARG A 34 -13.36 7.19 15.95
C ARG A 34 -11.88 7.49 15.78
N LEU A 35 -11.40 7.69 14.55
CA LEU A 35 -10.00 7.99 14.29
C LEU A 35 -9.68 9.40 14.80
N GLU A 36 -8.94 9.47 15.90
CA GLU A 36 -8.53 10.73 16.50
C GLU A 36 -7.42 11.39 15.67
N LEU A 37 -7.76 12.50 15.01
CA LEU A 37 -6.80 13.32 14.23
C LEU A 37 -6.29 14.52 15.04
N GLY A 38 -6.52 14.54 16.35
CA GLY A 38 -6.26 15.68 17.22
C GLY A 38 -7.39 16.73 17.19
N SER A 39 -7.13 17.91 17.77
CA SER A 39 -8.14 18.97 17.89
C SER A 39 -8.42 19.62 16.53
N PRO A 40 -9.67 19.62 16.03
CA PRO A 40 -10.03 20.27 14.77
C PRO A 40 -10.18 21.78 14.91
N ILE A 41 -10.20 22.32 16.14
CA ILE A 41 -10.49 23.73 16.44
C ILE A 41 -9.61 24.72 15.64
N PRO A 42 -8.28 24.55 15.55
CA PRO A 42 -7.43 25.49 14.82
C PRO A 42 -7.74 25.55 13.31
N TYR A 43 -8.37 24.49 12.78
CA TYR A 43 -8.65 24.32 11.35
C TYR A 43 -10.15 24.29 11.06
N GLY A 44 -11.01 24.62 12.04
CA GLY A 44 -12.46 24.42 11.94
C GLY A 44 -13.09 25.12 10.74
N ASN A 45 -12.73 26.38 10.48
CA ASN A 45 -13.24 27.12 9.31
C ASN A 45 -12.92 26.40 8.01
N LEU A 46 -11.69 25.90 7.87
CA LEU A 46 -11.25 25.18 6.67
C LEU A 46 -11.97 23.84 6.53
N LEU A 47 -11.97 23.06 7.61
CA LEU A 47 -12.52 21.71 7.63
C LEU A 47 -14.05 21.67 7.51
N ASN A 48 -14.74 22.79 7.77
CA ASN A 48 -16.20 22.87 7.69
C ASN A 48 -16.70 23.49 6.39
N THR A 49 -15.83 24.16 5.62
CA THR A 49 -16.24 24.89 4.40
C THR A 49 -15.63 24.35 3.12
N GLN A 50 -14.40 23.84 3.17
CA GLN A 50 -13.63 23.44 1.99
C GLN A 50 -13.24 21.95 2.00
N VAL A 51 -13.46 21.22 3.09
CA VAL A 51 -13.08 19.82 3.22
C VAL A 51 -14.29 18.94 3.51
N GLU A 52 -14.56 18.01 2.61
CA GLU A 52 -15.54 16.95 2.81
C GLU A 52 -14.89 15.75 3.51
N ARG A 53 -15.61 15.11 4.44
CA ARG A 53 -15.16 13.91 5.13
C ARG A 53 -15.93 12.72 4.60
N PHE A 54 -15.20 11.68 4.23
CA PHE A 54 -15.75 10.43 3.75
C PHE A 54 -15.25 9.30 4.63
N TYR A 55 -16.16 8.70 5.39
CA TYR A 55 -15.83 7.57 6.26
C TYR A 55 -16.07 6.28 5.52
N LEU A 56 -15.04 5.45 5.42
CA LEU A 56 -15.12 4.16 4.75
C LEU A 56 -16.11 3.22 5.44
N GLU A 57 -16.25 3.30 6.78
CA GLU A 57 -17.23 2.50 7.52
C GLU A 57 -18.68 2.73 7.07
N ASP A 58 -19.01 3.94 6.59
CA ASP A 58 -20.35 4.26 6.09
C ASP A 58 -20.69 3.43 4.83
N LEU A 59 -19.68 2.92 4.12
CA LEU A 59 -19.88 2.04 2.97
C LEU A 59 -20.42 0.67 3.37
N LEU A 60 -20.22 0.22 4.60
CA LEU A 60 -20.69 -1.09 5.07
C LEU A 60 -22.22 -1.20 5.04
N GLU A 61 -22.92 -0.08 5.22
CA GLU A 61 -24.39 -0.01 5.23
C GLU A 61 -24.99 0.25 3.85
N GLN A 62 -24.15 0.52 2.84
CA GLN A 62 -24.61 0.88 1.51
C GLN A 62 -24.76 -0.34 0.59
N GLU A 63 -25.90 -0.39 -0.08
CA GLU A 63 -26.19 -1.34 -1.16
C GLU A 63 -25.98 -0.69 -2.53
N ASN A 64 -25.78 -1.49 -3.59
CA ASN A 64 -25.62 -1.02 -4.97
C ASN A 64 -24.46 -0.04 -5.20
N LEU A 65 -23.34 -0.30 -4.52
CA LEU A 65 -22.11 0.48 -4.70
C LEU A 65 -21.55 0.34 -6.11
N SER A 66 -20.94 1.43 -6.60
CA SER A 66 -20.13 1.36 -7.82
C SER A 66 -18.94 0.41 -7.62
N PRO A 67 -18.36 -0.14 -8.69
CA PRO A 67 -17.24 -1.09 -8.58
C PRO A 67 -16.06 -0.57 -7.73
N ASN A 68 -15.72 0.72 -7.87
CA ASN A 68 -14.64 1.33 -7.10
C ASN A 68 -14.99 1.51 -5.62
N LEU A 69 -16.25 1.84 -5.31
CA LEU A 69 -16.72 1.94 -3.92
C LEU A 69 -16.80 0.56 -3.26
N ALA A 70 -17.14 -0.50 -4.00
CA ALA A 70 -17.08 -1.86 -3.49
C ALA A 70 -15.65 -2.28 -3.12
N LEU A 71 -14.64 -1.91 -3.92
CA LEU A 71 -13.23 -2.10 -3.57
C LEU A 71 -12.84 -1.35 -2.29
N LEU A 72 -13.29 -0.10 -2.13
CA LEU A 72 -13.04 0.66 -0.90
C LEU A 72 -13.74 0.07 0.32
N ARG A 73 -14.97 -0.44 0.14
CA ARG A 73 -15.72 -1.13 1.20
C ARG A 73 -14.95 -2.35 1.69
N LEU A 74 -14.37 -3.15 0.79
CA LEU A 74 -13.56 -4.31 1.14
C LEU A 74 -12.44 -4.00 2.13
N ILE A 75 -11.86 -2.79 2.11
CA ILE A 75 -10.82 -2.35 3.06
C ILE A 75 -11.34 -2.38 4.51
N VAL A 76 -12.59 -1.98 4.73
CA VAL A 76 -13.21 -1.90 6.06
C VAL A 76 -14.09 -3.09 6.41
N THR A 77 -14.42 -3.96 5.44
CA THR A 77 -15.21 -5.17 5.67
C THR A 77 -14.58 -6.09 6.71
N PRO A 78 -15.36 -6.65 7.65
CA PRO A 78 -14.89 -7.66 8.59
C PRO A 78 -14.26 -8.86 7.88
N GLU A 79 -13.20 -9.42 8.46
CA GLU A 79 -12.44 -10.55 7.89
C GLU A 79 -13.33 -11.74 7.52
N ALA A 80 -14.32 -12.07 8.36
CA ALA A 80 -15.26 -13.16 8.10
C ALA A 80 -16.08 -12.99 6.81
N GLN A 81 -16.28 -11.76 6.34
CA GLN A 81 -17.08 -11.44 5.15
C GLN A 81 -16.20 -11.06 3.94
N ALA A 82 -14.94 -10.68 4.17
CA ALA A 82 -14.02 -10.19 3.15
C ALA A 82 -13.87 -11.17 1.97
N ALA A 83 -13.81 -12.47 2.24
CA ALA A 83 -13.76 -13.51 1.22
C ALA A 83 -14.97 -13.48 0.26
N SER A 84 -16.16 -13.36 0.83
CA SER A 84 -17.41 -13.35 0.07
C SER A 84 -17.50 -12.10 -0.79
N GLU A 85 -17.20 -10.95 -0.20
CA GLU A 85 -17.24 -9.67 -0.91
C GLU A 85 -16.20 -9.57 -2.02
N ALA A 86 -14.97 -10.02 -1.76
CA ALA A 86 -13.93 -10.06 -2.77
C ALA A 86 -14.36 -10.85 -4.02
N ARG A 87 -14.98 -12.03 -3.81
CA ARG A 87 -15.52 -12.83 -4.92
C ARG A 87 -16.66 -12.11 -5.65
N GLN A 88 -17.54 -11.41 -4.93
CA GLN A 88 -18.59 -10.60 -5.57
C GLN A 88 -17.97 -9.51 -6.46
N ILE A 89 -16.94 -8.81 -6.00
CA ILE A 89 -16.25 -7.78 -6.78
C ILE A 89 -15.65 -8.39 -8.05
N LEU A 90 -14.97 -9.54 -7.96
CA LEU A 90 -14.40 -10.22 -9.12
C LEU A 90 -15.46 -10.65 -10.14
N ASN A 91 -16.61 -11.14 -9.67
CA ASN A 91 -17.71 -11.58 -10.52
C ASN A 91 -18.40 -10.42 -11.28
N THR A 92 -18.18 -9.16 -10.89
CA THR A 92 -18.72 -8.00 -11.61
C THR A 92 -17.89 -7.61 -12.85
N ALA A 93 -16.72 -8.21 -13.06
CA ALA A 93 -15.91 -7.90 -14.23
C ALA A 93 -16.59 -8.40 -15.52
N ALA A 94 -16.70 -7.52 -16.51
CA ALA A 94 -17.30 -7.86 -17.81
C ALA A 94 -16.29 -8.43 -18.80
N THR A 95 -14.99 -8.16 -18.60
CA THR A 95 -13.91 -8.58 -19.49
C THR A 95 -12.77 -9.19 -18.69
N GLU A 96 -11.96 -10.03 -19.35
CA GLU A 96 -10.76 -10.63 -18.74
C GLU A 96 -9.78 -9.54 -18.24
N THR A 97 -9.59 -8.46 -19.00
CA THR A 97 -8.70 -7.37 -18.59
C THR A 97 -9.20 -6.67 -17.32
N GLU A 98 -10.51 -6.40 -17.22
CA GLU A 98 -11.10 -5.82 -16.02
C GLU A 98 -11.01 -6.78 -14.84
N PHE A 99 -11.21 -8.08 -15.07
CA PHE A 99 -11.07 -9.11 -14.05
C PHE A 99 -9.65 -9.12 -13.47
N ARG A 100 -8.62 -9.09 -14.31
CA ARG A 100 -7.22 -9.04 -13.88
C ARG A 100 -6.91 -7.78 -13.07
N LEU A 101 -7.36 -6.62 -13.52
CA LEU A 101 -7.17 -5.36 -12.78
C LEU A 101 -7.85 -5.39 -11.40
N LYS A 102 -9.08 -5.92 -11.31
CA LYS A 102 -9.79 -6.07 -10.04
C LYS A 102 -9.11 -7.11 -9.14
N LEU A 103 -8.60 -8.20 -9.72
CA LEU A 103 -7.88 -9.24 -8.99
C LEU A 103 -6.64 -8.66 -8.30
N ASP A 104 -5.80 -7.93 -9.03
CA ASP A 104 -4.61 -7.28 -8.47
C ASP A 104 -4.95 -6.38 -7.26
N LEU A 105 -6.03 -5.60 -7.37
CA LEU A 105 -6.47 -4.70 -6.31
C LEU A 105 -7.05 -5.46 -5.10
N VAL A 106 -7.88 -6.47 -5.36
CA VAL A 106 -8.46 -7.33 -4.31
C VAL A 106 -7.34 -8.03 -3.54
N GLU A 107 -6.39 -8.64 -4.24
CA GLU A 107 -5.25 -9.34 -3.62
C GLU A 107 -4.41 -8.38 -2.78
N ALA A 108 -4.10 -7.19 -3.29
CA ALA A 108 -3.38 -6.18 -2.53
C ALA A 108 -4.13 -5.77 -1.25
N ILE A 109 -5.46 -5.62 -1.30
CA ILE A 109 -6.27 -5.31 -0.11
C ILE A 109 -6.25 -6.48 0.88
N LEU A 110 -6.42 -7.71 0.39
CA LEU A 110 -6.48 -8.90 1.24
C LEU A 110 -5.13 -9.21 1.91
N VAL A 111 -4.01 -9.05 1.22
CA VAL A 111 -2.67 -9.21 1.80
C VAL A 111 -2.44 -8.22 2.94
N ASN A 112 -2.92 -6.98 2.80
CA ASN A 112 -2.81 -5.98 3.87
C ASN A 112 -3.78 -6.25 5.03
N LYS A 113 -4.97 -6.78 4.73
CA LYS A 113 -5.97 -7.13 5.76
C LYS A 113 -5.54 -8.36 6.56
N PHE A 114 -5.10 -9.41 5.88
CA PHE A 114 -4.74 -10.70 6.45
C PHE A 114 -3.23 -10.86 6.59
N THR A 115 -2.64 -10.16 7.54
CA THR A 115 -1.17 -10.13 7.73
C THR A 115 -0.55 -11.47 8.12
N GLN A 116 -1.36 -12.43 8.55
CA GLN A 116 -0.92 -13.77 8.95
C GLN A 116 -1.11 -14.83 7.86
N LEU A 117 -1.93 -14.54 6.83
CA LEU A 117 -2.17 -15.50 5.77
C LEU A 117 -1.07 -15.43 4.72
N THR A 118 -0.74 -16.58 4.16
CA THR A 118 0.11 -16.63 2.97
C THR A 118 -0.68 -16.17 1.75
N ILE A 119 0.06 -15.79 0.72
CA ILE A 119 -0.49 -15.47 -0.59
C ILE A 119 -1.34 -16.63 -1.15
N GLU A 120 -0.86 -17.86 -0.98
CA GLU A 120 -1.55 -19.07 -1.46
C GLU A 120 -2.88 -19.30 -0.71
N GLU A 121 -2.90 -19.02 0.59
CA GLU A 121 -4.12 -19.10 1.41
C GLU A 121 -5.16 -18.05 0.98
N ILE A 122 -4.71 -16.85 0.64
CA ILE A 122 -5.58 -15.77 0.12
C ILE A 122 -6.21 -16.18 -1.22
N GLN A 123 -5.46 -16.83 -2.11
CA GLN A 123 -5.99 -17.29 -3.41
C GLN A 123 -7.00 -18.42 -3.24
N LYS A 124 -6.71 -19.35 -2.34
CA LYS A 124 -7.63 -20.44 -2.00
C LYS A 124 -8.95 -19.90 -1.47
N MET A 125 -8.90 -18.85 -0.67
CA MET A 125 -10.10 -18.14 -0.17
C MET A 125 -10.95 -17.55 -1.31
N LEU A 126 -10.29 -17.05 -2.36
CA LEU A 126 -10.94 -16.51 -3.56
C LEU A 126 -11.44 -17.60 -4.54
N ASN A 127 -11.18 -18.88 -4.27
CA ASN A 127 -11.49 -20.01 -5.15
C ASN A 127 -10.87 -19.89 -6.56
N LEU A 128 -9.71 -19.24 -6.67
CA LEU A 128 -8.98 -19.13 -7.93
C LEU A 128 -8.23 -20.45 -8.19
N ARG A 129 -8.21 -20.92 -9.45
CA ARG A 129 -7.41 -22.10 -9.81
C ARG A 129 -5.93 -21.71 -9.79
N GLU A 130 -5.05 -22.63 -9.39
CA GLU A 130 -3.58 -22.38 -9.31
C GLU A 130 -2.98 -21.83 -10.61
N ALA A 131 -3.58 -22.13 -11.77
CA ALA A 131 -3.16 -21.63 -13.08
C ALA A 131 -3.54 -20.17 -13.37
N ASP A 132 -4.48 -19.57 -12.63
CA ASP A 132 -4.91 -18.18 -12.83
C ASP A 132 -4.01 -17.17 -12.10
N VAL A 133 -3.10 -17.62 -11.24
CA VAL A 133 -2.49 -16.80 -10.21
C VAL A 133 -1.09 -16.29 -10.56
N THR A 134 -0.32 -17.04 -11.34
CA THR A 134 1.13 -16.81 -11.53
C THR A 134 1.48 -15.57 -12.35
N GLN A 135 0.49 -14.76 -12.75
CA GLN A 135 0.67 -13.66 -13.70
C GLN A 135 0.26 -12.28 -13.20
N THR A 136 -0.19 -12.10 -11.96
CA THR A 136 -0.43 -10.72 -11.49
C THR A 136 0.90 -10.03 -11.20
N ARG A 137 1.06 -8.83 -11.74
CA ARG A 137 2.29 -8.03 -11.59
C ARG A 137 2.60 -7.77 -10.11
N PHE A 138 1.55 -7.59 -9.32
CA PHE A 138 1.66 -7.41 -7.88
C PHE A 138 2.38 -8.58 -7.19
N TYR A 139 2.06 -9.84 -7.53
CA TYR A 139 2.75 -10.99 -6.94
C TYR A 139 4.23 -11.06 -7.31
N GLN A 140 4.57 -10.77 -8.56
CA GLN A 140 5.97 -10.74 -8.99
C GLN A 140 6.76 -9.69 -8.19
N GLU A 141 6.17 -8.52 -7.96
CA GLU A 141 6.78 -7.45 -7.17
C GLU A 141 6.91 -7.83 -5.68
N VAL A 142 5.86 -8.41 -5.08
CA VAL A 142 5.88 -8.83 -3.67
C VAL A 142 6.89 -9.96 -3.43
N LEU A 143 6.94 -10.97 -4.31
CA LEU A 143 7.92 -12.05 -4.24
C LEU A 143 9.35 -11.51 -4.38
N GLN A 144 9.62 -10.65 -5.35
CA GLN A 144 10.95 -10.04 -5.51
C GLN A 144 11.37 -9.19 -4.30
N ILE A 145 10.44 -8.45 -3.70
CA ILE A 145 10.71 -7.70 -2.45
C ILE A 145 11.00 -8.69 -1.30
N GLY A 146 10.26 -9.78 -1.22
CA GLY A 146 10.45 -10.86 -0.26
C GLY A 146 11.83 -11.51 -0.38
N GLU A 147 12.25 -11.86 -1.59
CA GLU A 147 13.57 -12.43 -1.90
C GLU A 147 14.69 -11.46 -1.48
N LYS A 148 14.63 -10.19 -1.92
CA LYS A 148 15.62 -9.17 -1.54
C LYS A 148 15.70 -8.95 -0.02
N LYS A 149 14.56 -8.94 0.68
CA LYS A 149 14.54 -8.85 2.14
C LYS A 149 15.10 -10.11 2.79
N GLY A 150 14.84 -11.28 2.21
CA GLY A 150 15.37 -12.57 2.64
C GLY A 150 16.88 -12.65 2.53
N GLU A 151 17.44 -12.23 1.40
CA GLU A 151 18.89 -12.14 1.16
C GLU A 151 19.56 -11.23 2.19
N LYS A 152 19.07 -10.00 2.35
CA LYS A 152 19.61 -9.05 3.35
C LYS A 152 19.55 -9.61 4.77
N LYS A 153 18.44 -10.23 5.15
CA LYS A 153 18.31 -10.91 6.46
C LYS A 153 19.29 -12.08 6.58
N GLY A 154 19.48 -12.85 5.52
CA GLY A 154 20.44 -13.96 5.45
C GLY A 154 21.88 -13.50 5.66
N GLU A 155 22.30 -12.46 4.94
CA GLU A 155 23.62 -11.84 5.05
C GLU A 155 23.86 -11.29 6.47
N ALA A 156 22.91 -10.54 7.02
CA ALA A 156 22.99 -10.03 8.39
C ALA A 156 23.11 -11.17 9.42
N ASN A 157 22.35 -12.26 9.24
CA ASN A 157 22.41 -13.42 10.14
C ASN A 157 23.73 -14.19 10.02
N LEU A 158 24.33 -14.28 8.82
CA LEU A 158 25.65 -14.86 8.62
C LEU A 158 26.74 -13.99 9.28
N ALA A 159 26.66 -12.67 9.13
CA ALA A 159 27.56 -11.74 9.80
C ALA A 159 27.47 -11.87 11.32
N ILE A 160 26.24 -11.92 11.89
CA ILE A 160 26.01 -12.16 13.32
C ILE A 160 26.62 -13.49 13.77
N ARG A 161 26.44 -14.58 13.02
CA ARG A 161 27.04 -15.89 13.35
C ARG A 161 28.57 -15.84 13.36
N GLN A 162 29.19 -15.16 12.40
CA GLN A 162 30.66 -15.01 12.36
C GLN A 162 31.18 -14.17 13.52
N LEU A 163 30.48 -13.08 13.85
CA LEU A 163 30.81 -12.22 14.99
C LEU A 163 30.63 -12.97 16.31
N GLN A 164 29.58 -13.78 16.47
CA GLN A 164 29.40 -14.62 17.66
C GLN A 164 30.55 -15.63 17.82
N ARG A 165 31.01 -16.24 16.72
CA ARG A 165 32.16 -17.17 16.75
C ARG A 165 33.47 -16.49 17.12
N ARG A 166 33.69 -15.24 16.69
CA ARG A 166 34.95 -14.52 16.88
C ARG A 166 35.01 -13.69 18.16
N CYS A 167 33.89 -13.13 18.59
CA CYS A 167 33.80 -12.13 19.65
C CYS A 167 32.99 -12.59 20.87
N GLY A 168 32.47 -13.83 20.87
CA GLY A 168 31.60 -14.35 21.93
C GLY A 168 30.14 -13.92 21.78
N ASN A 169 29.30 -14.20 22.78
CA ASN A 169 27.86 -13.96 22.71
C ASN A 169 27.54 -12.46 22.49
N LEU A 170 26.94 -12.14 21.35
CA LEU A 170 26.43 -10.81 21.06
C LEU A 170 25.14 -10.55 21.85
N THR A 171 25.04 -9.36 22.42
CA THR A 171 23.80 -8.88 23.03
C THR A 171 22.74 -8.60 21.95
N PRO A 172 21.43 -8.66 22.29
CA PRO A 172 20.35 -8.39 21.33
C PRO A 172 20.49 -7.03 20.63
N ILE A 173 20.93 -6.01 21.36
CA ILE A 173 21.12 -4.64 20.86
C ILE A 173 22.20 -4.59 19.76
N GLN A 174 23.27 -5.37 19.90
CA GLN A 174 24.34 -5.43 18.91
C GLN A 174 23.89 -6.18 17.65
N ALA A 175 23.09 -7.24 17.80
CA ALA A 175 22.50 -7.97 16.68
C ALA A 175 21.50 -7.11 15.90
N GLU A 176 20.67 -6.31 16.59
CA GLU A 176 19.77 -5.33 15.99
C GLU A 176 20.54 -4.33 15.12
N LYS A 177 21.65 -3.81 15.64
CA LYS A 177 22.47 -2.80 14.96
C LYS A 177 23.08 -3.34 13.66
N VAL A 178 23.55 -4.59 13.65
CA VAL A 178 24.07 -5.26 12.45
C VAL A 178 22.96 -5.49 11.42
N ARG A 179 21.73 -5.82 11.85
CA ARG A 179 20.57 -5.96 10.95
C ARG A 179 20.09 -4.64 10.37
N SER A 180 20.29 -3.52 11.08
CA SER A 180 19.92 -2.18 10.60
C SER A 180 20.97 -1.51 9.71
N SER A 181 22.20 -2.05 9.64
CA SER A 181 23.31 -1.47 8.87
C SER A 181 23.44 -2.01 7.43
N ASN A 182 22.63 -3.00 7.04
CA ASN A 182 22.59 -3.63 5.70
C ASN A 182 21.23 -3.45 5.04
#